data_AF-A0A2E8HQ64-F1
#
_entry.id   AF-A0A2E8HQ64-F1
#
_cell.length_a   1.000
_cell.length_b   1.000
_cell.length_c   1.000
_cell.angle_alpha   90.00
_cell.angle_beta   90.00
_cell.angle_gamma   90.00
#
_symmetry.space_group_name_H-M   'P 1'
#
loop_
_entity.id
_entity.type
_entity.pdbx_description
1 polymer ?
#
loop_
_entity_poly.entity_id
_entity_poly.type
_entity_poly.pdbx_seq_one_letter_code
_entity_poly.pdbx_strand_id
1 'polypeptide(L)'
;MSNRVKALLRKEITDAVRDKRSLMAGLYYALFTPLLLAIIFSAVINKVTNPEDIEITITNGSDASQLINYLGDRGIFHRDQSSSLKRIELVIGKDFSAQMNRSESAEVTLIADQSEDNLRSAISRIRNALQGYSSELASLRLLSRGINPEITRPLKVNIEDQSTPDSKGGQLLGMVVLTIMLSVFISGMNLAIDTSAGERERNSLALLLSHPVSVRQLVIAKTLAVASFGVLGLVLVMFVSKIVYPFVPWQEFGFSINISMKFMIVTLLVGSTVAIFAASMQLFVSFMAKSFKEAQTYLTFVIFVPMAMSYAVTLDFAVDELRWAPVSGQLQALIDIAKGKDFLVFQLVVSCLTTLLLSFALLFGMEKLLKSEKIVFGL
;
A
#
# COMPACT_ATOMS: atom_id res chain seq x y z
N MET A 1 37.46 11.64 -21.60
CA MET A 1 36.73 11.23 -20.38
C MET A 1 35.55 10.29 -20.67
N SER A 2 34.72 10.54 -21.70
CA SER A 2 33.52 9.74 -22.03
C SER A 2 33.76 8.23 -22.24
N ASN A 3 34.83 7.84 -22.96
CA ASN A 3 35.06 6.42 -23.28
C ASN A 3 35.34 5.52 -22.06
N ARG A 4 35.99 6.03 -21.01
CA ARG A 4 36.31 5.24 -19.81
C ARG A 4 35.08 5.00 -18.94
N VAL A 5 34.26 6.03 -18.72
CA VAL A 5 32.99 5.89 -17.98
C VAL A 5 32.05 4.93 -18.70
N LYS A 6 31.95 5.03 -20.03
CA LYS A 6 31.14 4.11 -20.83
C LYS A 6 31.65 2.67 -20.74
N ALA A 7 32.95 2.45 -20.74
CA ALA A 7 33.54 1.13 -20.57
C ALA A 7 33.24 0.52 -19.18
N LEU A 8 33.40 1.32 -18.12
CA LEU A 8 33.08 0.90 -16.74
C LEU A 8 31.58 0.61 -16.59
N LEU A 9 30.72 1.49 -17.10
CA LEU A 9 29.27 1.29 -17.09
C LEU A 9 28.89 0.01 -17.82
N ARG A 10 29.49 -0.25 -18.99
CA ARG A 10 29.26 -1.48 -19.74
C ARG A 10 29.72 -2.70 -18.93
N LYS A 11 30.86 -2.63 -18.24
CA LYS A 11 31.33 -3.69 -17.33
C LYS A 11 30.28 -3.96 -16.25
N GLU A 12 29.87 -2.93 -15.50
CA GLU A 12 28.91 -3.08 -14.38
C GLU A 12 27.57 -3.65 -14.85
N ILE A 13 27.03 -3.16 -15.97
CA ILE A 13 25.78 -3.70 -16.53
C ILE A 13 25.97 -5.14 -17.00
N THR A 14 27.09 -5.46 -17.65
CA THR A 14 27.34 -6.82 -18.15
C THR A 14 27.48 -7.82 -17.01
N ASP A 15 28.19 -7.45 -15.94
CA ASP A 15 28.36 -8.29 -14.76
C ASP A 15 27.02 -8.53 -14.05
N ALA A 16 26.21 -7.46 -13.90
CA ALA A 16 24.87 -7.55 -13.32
C ALA A 16 23.92 -8.44 -14.14
N VAL A 17 23.95 -8.35 -15.47
CA VAL A 17 23.11 -9.16 -16.36
C VAL A 17 23.56 -10.62 -16.40
N ARG A 18 24.85 -10.89 -16.20
CA ARG A 18 25.39 -12.27 -16.13
C ARG A 18 24.92 -13.00 -14.88
N ASP A 19 24.79 -12.31 -13.75
CA ASP A 19 24.20 -12.89 -12.55
C ASP A 19 22.66 -12.88 -12.63
N LYS A 20 22.13 -13.86 -13.36
CA LYS A 20 20.68 -14.04 -13.54
C LYS A 20 19.94 -14.21 -12.21
N ARG A 21 20.57 -14.80 -11.19
CA ARG A 21 19.91 -15.04 -9.89
C ARG A 21 19.75 -13.73 -9.14
N SER A 22 20.81 -12.93 -9.06
CA SER A 22 20.76 -11.61 -8.43
C SER A 22 19.84 -10.65 -9.18
N LEU A 23 19.88 -10.67 -10.52
CA LEU A 23 19.01 -9.86 -11.36
C LEU A 23 17.52 -10.22 -11.16
N MET A 24 17.17 -11.50 -11.18
CA MET A 24 15.80 -11.95 -10.91
C MET A 24 15.36 -11.59 -9.49
N ALA A 25 16.25 -11.75 -8.49
CA ALA A 25 15.95 -11.36 -7.11
C ALA A 25 15.68 -9.86 -6.96
N GLY A 26 16.41 -9.00 -7.70
CA GLY A 26 16.18 -7.56 -7.70
C GLY A 26 14.89 -7.14 -8.42
N LEU A 27 14.55 -7.80 -9.52
CA LEU A 27 13.34 -7.50 -10.30
C LEU A 27 12.08 -8.20 -9.77
N TYR A 28 12.21 -9.14 -8.82
CA TYR A 28 11.08 -9.89 -8.27
C TYR A 28 10.00 -8.98 -7.69
N TYR A 29 10.39 -7.93 -6.95
CA TYR A 29 9.45 -6.97 -6.39
C TYR A 29 8.63 -6.25 -7.47
N ALA A 30 9.25 -5.87 -8.59
CA ALA A 30 8.58 -5.19 -9.69
C ALA A 30 7.58 -6.10 -10.41
N LEU A 31 7.87 -7.41 -10.49
CA LEU A 31 6.98 -8.41 -11.10
C LEU A 31 5.84 -8.83 -10.18
N PHE A 32 6.17 -9.19 -8.94
CA PHE A 32 5.26 -9.93 -8.06
C PHE A 32 4.35 -9.01 -7.24
N THR A 33 4.83 -7.85 -6.81
CA THR A 33 4.07 -6.98 -5.90
C THR A 33 2.78 -6.44 -6.52
N PRO A 34 2.73 -5.97 -7.79
CA PRO A 34 1.47 -5.56 -8.40
C PRO A 34 0.44 -6.69 -8.50
N LEU A 35 0.90 -7.91 -8.78
CA LEU A 35 0.06 -9.10 -8.84
C LEU A 35 -0.51 -9.44 -7.47
N LEU A 36 0.35 -9.47 -6.44
CA LEU A 36 -0.06 -9.72 -5.06
C LEU A 36 -1.05 -8.65 -4.57
N LEU A 37 -0.79 -7.37 -4.82
CA LEU A 37 -1.71 -6.30 -4.46
C LEU A 37 -3.05 -6.43 -5.16
N ALA A 38 -3.07 -6.78 -6.45
CA ALA A 38 -4.32 -6.99 -7.17
C ALA A 38 -5.13 -8.16 -6.59
N ILE A 39 -4.48 -9.27 -6.24
CA ILE A 39 -5.14 -10.41 -5.57
C ILE A 39 -5.72 -9.97 -4.23
N ILE A 40 -4.94 -9.24 -3.41
CA ILE A 40 -5.39 -8.75 -2.11
C ILE A 40 -6.58 -7.80 -2.28
N PHE A 41 -6.49 -6.82 -3.17
CA PHE A 41 -7.58 -5.87 -3.38
C PHE A 41 -8.84 -6.55 -3.93
N SER A 42 -8.72 -7.45 -4.89
CA SER A 42 -9.86 -8.24 -5.37
C SER A 42 -10.49 -9.08 -4.27
N ALA A 43 -9.70 -9.71 -3.39
CA ALA A 43 -10.22 -10.48 -2.26
C ALA A 43 -10.93 -9.59 -1.23
N VAL A 44 -10.37 -8.41 -0.93
CA VAL A 44 -10.98 -7.44 -0.03
C VAL A 44 -12.28 -6.89 -0.61
N ILE A 45 -12.30 -6.54 -1.90
CA ILE A 45 -13.51 -6.05 -2.58
C ILE A 45 -14.60 -7.12 -2.56
N ASN A 46 -14.26 -8.35 -2.96
CA ASN A 46 -15.24 -9.43 -2.98
C ASN A 46 -15.85 -9.68 -1.59
N LYS A 47 -15.04 -9.60 -0.53
CA LYS A 47 -15.52 -9.71 0.86
C LYS A 47 -16.47 -8.57 1.29
N VAL A 48 -16.32 -7.38 0.71
CA VAL A 48 -17.16 -6.22 1.00
C VAL A 48 -18.45 -6.25 0.17
N THR A 49 -18.37 -6.55 -1.12
CA THR A 49 -19.51 -6.57 -2.05
C THR A 49 -20.40 -7.81 -1.86
N ASN A 50 -19.80 -8.98 -1.55
CA ASN A 50 -20.51 -10.22 -1.29
C ASN A 50 -20.24 -10.69 0.15
N PRO A 51 -20.83 -10.02 1.15
CA PRO A 51 -20.63 -10.42 2.54
C PRO A 51 -21.26 -11.79 2.76
N GLU A 52 -20.47 -12.77 3.21
CA GLU A 52 -20.92 -14.13 3.48
C GLU A 52 -22.17 -14.15 4.38
N ASP A 53 -23.03 -15.14 4.13
CA ASP A 53 -24.21 -15.40 4.94
C ASP A 53 -23.79 -15.71 6.39
N ILE A 54 -24.50 -15.12 7.34
CA ILE A 54 -24.24 -15.33 8.77
C ILE A 54 -25.15 -16.44 9.25
N GLU A 55 -24.53 -17.54 9.67
CA GLU A 55 -25.24 -18.64 10.32
C GLU A 55 -25.26 -18.43 11.84
N ILE A 56 -26.46 -18.42 12.42
CA ILE A 56 -26.67 -18.29 13.87
C ILE A 56 -27.56 -19.39 14.42
N THR A 57 -27.40 -19.68 15.70
CA THR A 57 -28.37 -20.49 16.45
C THR A 57 -29.49 -19.58 16.92
N ILE A 58 -30.74 -19.91 16.61
CA ILE A 58 -31.92 -19.16 17.07
C ILE A 58 -32.69 -20.09 18.01
N THR A 59 -32.78 -19.70 19.27
CA THR A 59 -33.50 -20.45 20.30
C THR A 59 -34.91 -19.84 20.47
N ASN A 60 -35.94 -20.69 20.53
CA ASN A 60 -37.37 -20.31 20.55
C ASN A 60 -37.86 -19.56 19.29
N GLY A 61 -37.36 -19.96 18.11
CA GLY A 61 -37.71 -19.30 16.84
C GLY A 61 -39.16 -19.48 16.37
N SER A 62 -39.89 -20.49 16.85
CA SER A 62 -41.26 -20.80 16.41
C SER A 62 -42.22 -19.63 16.54
N ASP A 63 -42.05 -18.82 17.59
CA ASP A 63 -42.96 -17.72 17.93
C ASP A 63 -42.59 -16.38 17.26
N ALA A 64 -41.49 -16.35 16.47
CA ALA A 64 -40.94 -15.14 15.87
C ALA A 64 -40.69 -15.27 14.37
N SER A 65 -41.60 -15.94 13.64
CA SER A 65 -41.47 -16.18 12.19
C SER A 65 -41.22 -14.90 11.37
N GLN A 66 -41.83 -13.76 11.74
CA GLN A 66 -41.62 -12.48 11.05
C GLN A 66 -40.19 -11.94 11.23
N LEU A 67 -39.64 -12.07 12.44
CA LEU A 67 -38.26 -11.66 12.72
C LEU A 67 -37.27 -12.56 11.98
N ILE A 68 -37.52 -13.87 11.95
CA ILE A 68 -36.67 -14.82 11.24
C ILE A 68 -36.63 -14.53 9.74
N ASN A 69 -37.79 -14.27 9.12
CA ASN A 69 -37.83 -13.90 7.70
C ASN A 69 -37.08 -12.58 7.44
N TYR A 70 -37.28 -11.57 8.27
CA TYR A 70 -36.58 -10.28 8.15
C TYR A 70 -35.05 -10.42 8.27
N LEU A 71 -34.58 -11.34 9.12
CA LEU A 71 -33.16 -11.69 9.25
C LEU A 71 -32.67 -12.48 8.03
N GLY A 72 -33.46 -13.43 7.53
CA GLY A 72 -33.17 -14.22 6.33
C GLY A 72 -32.99 -13.36 5.07
N ASP A 73 -33.85 -12.35 4.88
CA ASP A 73 -33.76 -11.39 3.77
C ASP A 73 -32.44 -10.57 3.78
N ARG A 74 -31.73 -10.55 4.91
CA ARG A 74 -30.44 -9.86 5.10
C ARG A 74 -29.24 -10.82 5.19
N GLY A 75 -29.44 -12.07 4.80
CA GLY A 75 -28.41 -13.11 4.80
C GLY A 75 -28.06 -13.60 6.21
N ILE A 76 -28.99 -13.55 7.16
CA ILE A 76 -28.81 -14.09 8.52
C ILE A 76 -29.75 -15.30 8.67
N PHE A 77 -29.18 -16.50 8.70
CA PHE A 77 -29.94 -17.74 8.67
C PHE A 77 -29.79 -18.56 9.94
N HIS A 78 -30.86 -19.26 10.30
CA HIS A 78 -30.86 -20.23 11.39
C HIS A 78 -30.32 -21.59 10.91
N ARG A 79 -29.37 -22.18 11.64
CA ARG A 79 -28.91 -23.56 11.41
C ARG A 79 -28.87 -24.36 12.71
N ASP A 80 -29.54 -25.51 12.70
CA ASP A 80 -29.95 -26.23 13.92
C ASP A 80 -28.98 -27.34 14.39
N GLN A 81 -27.85 -27.59 13.72
CA GLN A 81 -26.94 -28.68 14.12
C GLN A 81 -25.44 -28.34 14.15
N SER A 82 -24.95 -28.21 15.39
CA SER A 82 -23.73 -28.81 15.97
C SER A 82 -22.64 -29.33 15.04
N SER A 83 -21.56 -28.55 14.89
CA SER A 83 -20.18 -29.06 15.07
C SER A 83 -19.09 -27.98 15.11
N SER A 84 -19.37 -26.71 14.80
CA SER A 84 -18.33 -25.67 14.87
C SER A 84 -18.78 -24.22 15.17
N LEU A 85 -20.08 -23.93 15.30
CA LEU A 85 -20.61 -22.56 15.29
C LEU A 85 -21.49 -22.17 16.50
N LYS A 86 -21.19 -22.65 17.72
CA LYS A 86 -21.73 -22.06 18.97
C LYS A 86 -21.10 -20.68 19.29
N ARG A 87 -20.97 -19.81 18.29
CA ARG A 87 -20.26 -18.53 18.42
C ARG A 87 -21.20 -17.34 18.56
N ILE A 88 -22.41 -17.44 18.01
CA ILE A 88 -23.46 -16.43 18.12
C ILE A 88 -24.81 -17.13 18.27
N GLU A 89 -25.49 -16.90 19.39
CA GLU A 89 -26.83 -17.40 19.69
C GLU A 89 -27.80 -16.23 19.89
N LEU A 90 -28.96 -16.31 19.25
CA LEU A 90 -30.07 -15.39 19.41
C LEU A 90 -31.18 -16.09 20.20
N VAL A 91 -31.35 -15.70 21.46
CA VAL A 91 -32.40 -16.25 22.32
C VAL A 91 -33.61 -15.34 22.29
N ILE A 92 -34.73 -15.86 21.79
CA ILE A 92 -36.01 -15.15 21.79
C ILE A 92 -36.75 -15.48 23.09
N GLY A 93 -37.27 -14.46 23.79
CA GLY A 93 -38.06 -14.63 25.00
C GLY A 93 -39.31 -15.48 24.74
N LYS A 94 -39.71 -16.33 25.71
CA LYS A 94 -40.85 -17.25 25.58
C LYS A 94 -42.18 -16.53 25.33
N ASP A 95 -42.31 -15.30 25.81
CA ASP A 95 -43.52 -14.48 25.67
C ASP A 95 -43.48 -13.54 24.45
N PHE A 96 -42.52 -13.73 23.52
CA PHE A 96 -42.28 -12.81 22.41
C PHE A 96 -43.55 -12.53 21.60
N SER A 97 -44.27 -13.57 21.16
CA SER A 97 -45.50 -13.40 20.37
C SER A 97 -46.60 -12.65 21.15
N ALA A 98 -46.78 -12.98 22.44
CA ALA A 98 -47.76 -12.31 23.29
C ALA A 98 -47.41 -10.82 23.51
N GLN A 99 -46.15 -10.51 23.81
CA GLN A 99 -45.64 -9.14 23.98
C GLN A 99 -45.77 -8.35 22.67
N MET A 100 -45.44 -8.97 21.54
CA MET A 100 -45.54 -8.33 20.23
C MET A 100 -46.98 -7.96 19.86
N ASN A 101 -47.94 -8.85 20.13
CA ASN A 101 -49.37 -8.60 19.93
C ASN A 101 -49.92 -7.51 20.86
N ARG A 102 -49.43 -7.44 22.11
CA ARG A 102 -49.80 -6.37 23.06
C ARG A 102 -49.09 -5.03 22.80
N SER A 103 -48.27 -4.94 21.75
CA SER A 103 -47.43 -3.77 21.46
C SER A 103 -46.43 -3.43 22.57
N GLU A 104 -46.01 -4.43 23.34
CA GLU A 104 -44.95 -4.34 24.35
C GLU A 104 -43.57 -4.57 23.71
N SER A 105 -42.52 -4.27 24.47
CA SER A 105 -41.14 -4.57 24.09
C SER A 105 -40.87 -6.05 24.38
N ALA A 106 -40.54 -6.81 23.34
CA ALA A 106 -40.17 -8.21 23.49
C ALA A 106 -38.66 -8.37 23.72
N GLU A 107 -38.27 -9.24 24.64
CA GLU A 107 -36.87 -9.47 24.98
C GLU A 107 -36.22 -10.41 23.96
N VAL A 108 -35.06 -9.98 23.44
CA VAL A 108 -34.22 -10.77 22.54
C VAL A 108 -32.78 -10.62 23.01
N THR A 109 -32.14 -11.75 23.34
CA THR A 109 -30.78 -11.78 23.89
C THR A 109 -29.80 -12.32 22.87
N LEU A 110 -28.81 -11.51 22.50
CA LEU A 110 -27.72 -11.91 21.62
C LEU A 110 -26.51 -12.34 22.46
N ILE A 111 -26.24 -13.64 22.48
CA ILE A 111 -25.10 -14.25 23.18
C ILE A 111 -23.98 -14.48 22.17
N ALA A 112 -22.86 -13.77 22.33
CA ALA A 112 -21.68 -13.92 21.48
C ALA A 112 -20.42 -13.47 22.20
N ASP A 113 -19.27 -14.04 21.83
CA ASP A 113 -17.97 -13.57 22.31
C ASP A 113 -17.50 -12.35 21.51
N GLN A 114 -17.51 -11.17 22.14
CA GLN A 114 -17.05 -9.93 21.50
C GLN A 114 -15.52 -9.78 21.46
N SER A 115 -14.78 -10.64 22.16
CA SER A 115 -13.31 -10.63 22.14
C SER A 115 -12.74 -11.30 20.88
N GLU A 116 -13.54 -12.16 20.23
CA GLU A 116 -13.21 -12.81 18.96
C GLU A 116 -13.34 -11.82 17.77
N ASP A 117 -12.22 -11.39 17.21
CA ASP A 117 -12.19 -10.43 16.09
C ASP A 117 -12.93 -10.92 14.83
N ASN A 118 -12.97 -12.24 14.62
CA ASN A 118 -13.74 -12.91 13.57
C ASN A 118 -15.26 -12.74 13.72
N LEU A 119 -15.78 -12.51 14.94
CA LEU A 119 -17.22 -12.39 15.20
C LEU A 119 -17.71 -10.94 15.27
N ARG A 120 -16.83 -9.97 15.53
CA ARG A 120 -17.20 -8.55 15.69
C ARG A 120 -18.05 -8.02 14.53
N SER A 121 -17.67 -8.34 13.29
CA SER A 121 -18.41 -7.93 12.09
C SER A 121 -19.81 -8.54 12.02
N ALA A 122 -19.93 -9.84 12.30
CA ALA A 122 -21.20 -10.56 12.30
C ALA A 122 -22.13 -10.05 13.41
N ILE A 123 -21.62 -9.84 14.63
CA ILE A 123 -22.35 -9.27 15.76
C ILE A 123 -22.88 -7.87 15.42
N SER A 124 -22.05 -7.04 14.79
CA SER A 124 -22.47 -5.70 14.37
C SER A 124 -23.57 -5.76 13.30
N ARG A 125 -23.46 -6.63 12.30
CA ARG A 125 -24.50 -6.85 11.28
C ARG A 125 -25.83 -7.29 11.90
N ILE A 126 -25.81 -8.27 12.82
CA ILE A 126 -27.01 -8.75 13.52
C ILE A 126 -27.63 -7.64 14.36
N ARG A 127 -26.83 -6.91 15.14
CA ARG A 127 -27.31 -5.78 15.96
C ARG A 127 -28.00 -4.71 15.11
N ASN A 128 -27.38 -4.34 13.99
CA ASN A 128 -27.94 -3.35 13.05
C ASN A 128 -29.25 -3.86 12.43
N ALA A 129 -29.33 -5.15 12.09
CA ALA A 129 -30.57 -5.76 11.59
C ALA A 129 -31.69 -5.72 12.64
N LEU A 130 -31.41 -6.10 13.89
CA LEU A 130 -32.38 -6.07 14.99
C LEU A 130 -32.86 -4.64 15.29
N GLN A 131 -31.97 -3.65 15.28
CA GLN A 131 -32.32 -2.23 15.46
C GLN A 131 -33.18 -1.71 14.30
N GLY A 132 -32.89 -2.12 13.07
CA GLY A 132 -33.70 -1.82 11.89
C GLY A 132 -35.12 -2.38 12.02
N TYR A 133 -35.26 -3.65 12.40
CA TYR A 133 -36.54 -4.30 12.61
C TYR A 133 -37.38 -3.62 13.69
N SER A 134 -36.74 -3.30 14.83
CA SER A 134 -37.36 -2.57 15.94
C SER A 134 -37.87 -1.19 15.51
N SER A 135 -37.07 -0.47 14.72
CA SER A 135 -37.42 0.86 14.21
C SER A 135 -38.58 0.84 13.20
N GLU A 136 -38.62 -0.18 12.34
CA GLU A 136 -39.70 -0.37 11.36
C GLU A 136 -41.03 -0.68 12.07
N LEU A 137 -41.01 -1.62 13.03
CA LEU A 137 -42.18 -1.95 13.83
C LEU A 137 -42.67 -0.79 14.70
N ALA A 138 -41.75 -0.03 15.32
CA ALA A 138 -42.12 1.15 16.08
C ALA A 138 -42.85 2.17 15.20
N SER A 139 -42.38 2.37 13.97
CA SER A 139 -43.02 3.27 13.00
C SER A 139 -44.43 2.79 12.62
N LEU A 140 -44.60 1.50 12.34
CA LEU A 140 -45.91 0.91 12.04
C LEU A 140 -46.90 1.03 13.21
N ARG A 141 -46.43 0.83 14.45
CA ARG A 141 -47.23 0.97 15.68
C ARG A 141 -47.66 2.42 15.96
N LEU A 142 -46.84 3.40 15.59
CA LEU A 142 -47.20 4.81 15.72
C LEU A 142 -48.23 5.21 14.66
N LEU A 143 -48.03 4.78 13.41
CA LEU A 143 -48.97 5.02 12.31
C LEU A 143 -50.36 4.44 12.58
N SER A 144 -50.44 3.22 13.10
CA SER A 144 -51.72 2.59 13.44
C SER A 144 -52.49 3.31 14.55
N ARG A 145 -51.81 4.16 15.33
CA ARG A 145 -52.40 5.00 16.38
C ARG A 145 -52.61 6.45 15.92
N GLY A 146 -52.41 6.74 14.64
CA GLY A 146 -52.52 8.09 14.08
C GLY A 146 -51.40 9.05 14.52
N ILE A 147 -50.31 8.52 15.09
CA ILE A 147 -49.16 9.31 15.51
C ILE A 147 -48.14 9.29 14.38
N ASN A 148 -47.67 10.48 13.99
CA ASN A 148 -46.60 10.60 13.00
C ASN A 148 -45.27 10.05 13.59
N PRO A 149 -44.65 9.02 13.01
CA PRO A 149 -43.37 8.47 13.49
C PRO A 149 -42.24 9.48 13.57
N GLU A 150 -42.27 10.54 12.75
CA GLU A 150 -41.25 11.59 12.73
C GLU A 150 -41.11 12.32 14.08
N ILE A 151 -42.14 12.29 14.94
CA ILE A 151 -42.07 12.87 16.30
C ILE A 151 -41.00 12.18 17.15
N THR A 152 -40.72 10.89 16.89
CA THR A 152 -39.66 10.13 17.59
C THR A 152 -38.28 10.32 16.98
N ARG A 153 -38.19 10.99 15.82
CA ARG A 153 -36.94 11.29 15.10
C ARG A 153 -36.77 12.82 14.99
N PRO A 154 -36.50 13.52 16.11
CA PRO A 154 -36.43 14.98 16.13
C PRO A 154 -35.30 15.55 15.27
N LEU A 155 -34.31 14.72 14.93
CA LEU A 155 -33.20 15.08 14.05
C LEU A 155 -33.34 14.35 12.71
N LYS A 156 -33.67 15.12 11.66
CA LYS A 156 -33.48 14.68 10.28
C LYS A 156 -32.01 14.93 9.91
N VAL A 157 -31.16 13.96 10.21
CA VAL A 157 -29.74 14.01 9.84
C VAL A 157 -29.63 13.83 8.32
N ASN A 158 -29.43 14.93 7.60
CA ASN A 158 -29.06 14.87 6.18
C ASN A 158 -27.54 14.78 6.10
N ILE A 159 -27.02 13.58 5.84
CA ILE A 159 -25.59 13.40 5.58
C ILE A 159 -25.36 13.79 4.13
N GLU A 160 -24.99 15.05 3.92
CA GLU A 160 -24.46 15.48 2.63
C GLU A 160 -23.01 14.99 2.52
N ASP A 161 -22.82 13.95 1.72
CA ASP A 161 -21.49 13.41 1.46
C ASP A 161 -20.68 14.41 0.64
N GLN A 162 -19.85 15.21 1.33
CA GLN A 162 -18.83 16.06 0.70
C GLN A 162 -17.56 15.27 0.36
N SER A 163 -17.54 13.94 0.54
CA SER A 163 -16.42 13.12 0.13
C SER A 163 -16.30 13.20 -1.38
N THR A 164 -15.28 13.92 -1.85
CA THR A 164 -14.73 13.63 -3.17
C THR A 164 -14.39 12.13 -3.23
N PRO A 165 -14.50 11.46 -4.40
CA PRO A 165 -14.05 10.07 -4.60
C PRO A 165 -12.63 9.76 -4.07
N ASP A 166 -11.86 10.81 -3.78
CA ASP A 166 -10.53 10.80 -3.17
C ASP A 166 -10.38 10.18 -1.78
N SER A 167 -11.37 10.16 -0.88
CA SER A 167 -11.04 9.93 0.54
C SER A 167 -10.65 8.48 0.85
N LYS A 168 -11.40 7.50 0.34
CA LYS A 168 -11.05 6.06 0.45
C LYS A 168 -10.21 5.57 -0.72
N GLY A 169 -10.56 5.98 -1.95
CA GLY A 169 -9.81 5.61 -3.15
C GLY A 169 -8.41 6.21 -3.20
N GLY A 170 -8.21 7.40 -2.62
CA GLY A 170 -6.93 8.08 -2.59
C GLY A 170 -5.87 7.38 -1.74
N GLN A 171 -6.25 6.71 -0.65
CA GLN A 171 -5.32 5.92 0.16
C GLN A 171 -4.83 4.69 -0.61
N LEU A 172 -5.75 3.99 -1.29
CA LEU A 172 -5.42 2.83 -2.13
C LEU A 172 -4.55 3.22 -3.34
N LEU A 173 -4.87 4.34 -3.99
CA LEU A 173 -4.04 4.94 -5.04
C LEU A 173 -2.65 5.31 -4.49
N GLY A 174 -2.58 5.89 -3.29
CA GLY A 174 -1.33 6.17 -2.58
C GLY A 174 -0.45 4.92 -2.43
N MET A 175 -1.03 3.80 -2.00
CA MET A 175 -0.31 2.52 -1.87
C MET A 175 0.19 1.98 -3.22
N VAL A 176 -0.61 2.12 -4.28
CA VAL A 176 -0.21 1.72 -5.64
C VAL A 176 0.97 2.56 -6.12
N VAL A 177 0.89 3.88 -6.00
CA VAL A 177 1.97 4.79 -6.41
C VAL A 177 3.22 4.58 -5.57
N LEU A 178 3.09 4.34 -4.26
CA LEU A 178 4.20 3.98 -3.39
C LEU A 178 4.89 2.71 -3.87
N THR A 179 4.13 1.66 -4.21
CA THR A 179 4.69 0.41 -4.72
C THR A 179 5.50 0.62 -6.01
N ILE A 180 5.00 1.46 -6.91
CA ILE A 180 5.70 1.84 -8.13
C ILE A 180 7.01 2.59 -7.79
N MET A 181 6.99 3.51 -6.82
CA MET A 181 8.19 4.24 -6.40
C MET A 181 9.19 3.37 -5.64
N LEU A 182 8.73 2.44 -4.81
CA LEU A 182 9.59 1.51 -4.06
C LEU A 182 10.32 0.53 -4.98
N SER A 183 9.75 0.19 -6.15
CA SER A 183 10.44 -0.67 -7.11
C SER A 183 11.78 -0.10 -7.55
N VAL A 184 11.89 1.24 -7.62
CA VAL A 184 13.15 1.93 -7.98
C VAL A 184 14.25 1.62 -6.97
N PHE A 185 13.93 1.66 -5.67
CA PHE A 185 14.88 1.35 -4.61
C PHE A 185 15.21 -0.15 -4.60
N ILE A 186 14.19 -1.00 -4.66
CA ILE A 186 14.39 -2.44 -4.46
C ILE A 186 15.12 -3.07 -5.66
N SER A 187 14.81 -2.66 -6.89
CA SER A 187 15.42 -3.25 -8.09
C SER A 187 16.91 -2.91 -8.28
N GLY A 188 17.36 -1.75 -7.80
CA GLY A 188 18.79 -1.41 -7.78
C GLY A 188 19.57 -2.03 -6.61
N MET A 189 18.89 -2.43 -5.53
CA MET A 189 19.52 -2.76 -4.25
C MET A 189 20.55 -3.89 -4.34
N ASN A 190 20.22 -5.03 -4.94
CA ASN A 190 21.14 -6.16 -5.02
C ASN A 190 22.41 -5.83 -5.80
N LEU A 191 22.27 -5.07 -6.89
CA LEU A 191 23.42 -4.58 -7.65
C LEU A 191 24.25 -3.59 -6.82
N ALA A 192 23.60 -2.69 -6.08
CA ALA A 192 24.29 -1.75 -5.21
C ALA A 192 25.16 -2.48 -4.17
N ILE A 193 24.64 -3.56 -3.56
CA ILE A 193 25.38 -4.36 -2.57
C ILE A 193 26.58 -5.06 -3.22
N ASP A 194 26.37 -5.77 -4.33
CA ASP A 194 27.43 -6.56 -4.98
C ASP A 194 28.54 -5.66 -5.53
N THR A 195 28.20 -4.55 -6.19
CA THR A 195 29.17 -3.62 -6.79
C THR A 195 29.92 -2.73 -5.77
N SER A 196 29.59 -2.82 -4.48
CA SER A 196 30.24 -2.03 -3.43
C SER A 196 30.85 -2.92 -2.35
N ALA A 197 30.08 -3.30 -1.33
CA ALA A 197 30.54 -4.15 -0.24
C ALA A 197 30.97 -5.53 -0.74
N GLY A 198 30.26 -6.10 -1.72
CA GLY A 198 30.62 -7.38 -2.33
C GLY A 198 31.97 -7.36 -3.06
N GLU A 199 32.21 -6.34 -3.91
CA GLU A 199 33.50 -6.16 -4.57
C GLU A 199 34.64 -5.91 -3.59
N ARG A 200 34.37 -5.23 -2.47
CA ARG A 200 35.36 -5.04 -1.40
C ARG A 200 35.70 -6.35 -0.71
N GLU A 201 34.72 -7.16 -0.31
CA GLU A 201 34.97 -8.46 0.33
C GLU A 201 35.78 -9.39 -0.58
N ARG A 202 35.56 -9.32 -1.90
CA ARG A 202 36.31 -10.10 -2.89
C ARG A 202 37.69 -9.50 -3.22
N ASN A 203 38.11 -8.43 -2.53
CA ASN A 203 39.33 -7.65 -2.79
C ASN A 203 39.45 -7.11 -4.24
N SER A 204 38.34 -7.08 -4.97
CA SER A 204 38.27 -6.59 -6.36
C SER A 204 38.28 -5.06 -6.41
N LEU A 205 37.71 -4.40 -5.40
CA LEU A 205 37.65 -2.93 -5.32
C LEU A 205 39.05 -2.29 -5.31
N ALA A 206 39.99 -2.85 -4.52
CA ALA A 206 41.37 -2.38 -4.46
C ALA A 206 42.10 -2.55 -5.80
N LEU A 207 41.85 -3.66 -6.51
CA LEU A 207 42.38 -3.91 -7.85
C LEU A 207 41.79 -2.94 -8.89
N LEU A 208 40.50 -2.59 -8.77
CA LEU A 208 39.86 -1.60 -9.63
C LEU A 208 40.43 -0.19 -9.45
N LEU A 209 40.77 0.16 -8.22
CA LEU A 209 41.36 1.46 -7.88
C LEU A 209 42.84 1.59 -8.28
N SER A 210 43.55 0.48 -8.50
CA SER A 210 44.94 0.49 -8.99
C SER A 210 45.06 0.71 -10.51
N HIS A 211 43.96 0.56 -11.25
CA HIS A 211 43.91 0.90 -12.67
C HIS A 211 43.95 2.42 -12.87
N PRO A 212 44.37 2.92 -14.06
CA PRO A 212 44.44 4.36 -14.36
C PRO A 212 43.04 4.97 -14.61
N VAL A 213 42.15 4.83 -13.63
CA VAL A 213 40.76 5.31 -13.62
C VAL A 213 40.58 6.20 -12.40
N SER A 214 40.03 7.40 -12.59
CA SER A 214 39.74 8.29 -11.45
C SER A 214 38.59 7.74 -10.62
N VAL A 215 38.66 7.83 -9.29
CA VAL A 215 37.60 7.45 -8.34
C VAL A 215 36.23 8.01 -8.76
N ARG A 216 36.18 9.28 -9.20
CA ARG A 216 34.95 9.92 -9.68
C ARG A 216 34.30 9.20 -10.87
N GLN A 217 35.09 8.72 -11.83
CA GLN A 217 34.58 7.96 -12.99
C GLN A 217 34.00 6.60 -12.55
N LEU A 218 34.64 5.95 -11.58
CA LEU A 218 34.16 4.69 -11.01
C LEU A 218 32.84 4.88 -10.27
N VAL A 219 32.74 5.89 -9.40
CA VAL A 219 31.51 6.21 -8.66
C VAL A 219 30.36 6.52 -9.61
N ILE A 220 30.58 7.40 -10.61
CA ILE A 220 29.55 7.75 -11.60
C ILE A 220 29.09 6.51 -12.37
N ALA A 221 30.01 5.64 -12.80
CA ALA A 221 29.66 4.44 -13.55
C ALA A 221 28.82 3.47 -12.70
N LYS A 222 29.19 3.24 -11.44
CA LYS A 222 28.42 2.39 -10.51
C LYS A 222 27.04 2.96 -10.23
N THR A 223 26.93 4.27 -9.98
CA THR A 223 25.63 4.91 -9.74
C THR A 223 24.73 4.83 -10.97
N LEU A 224 25.25 5.08 -12.17
CA LEU A 224 24.46 4.95 -13.40
C LEU A 224 24.03 3.49 -13.65
N ALA A 225 24.89 2.51 -13.35
CA ALA A 225 24.53 1.10 -13.44
C ALA A 225 23.38 0.76 -12.49
N VAL A 226 23.50 1.07 -11.20
CA VAL A 226 22.45 0.82 -10.20
C VAL A 226 21.16 1.57 -10.54
N ALA A 227 21.24 2.84 -10.94
CA ALA A 227 20.09 3.64 -11.33
C ALA A 227 19.38 3.05 -12.55
N SER A 228 20.12 2.52 -13.54
CA SER A 228 19.51 1.87 -14.71
C SER A 228 18.69 0.65 -14.33
N PHE A 229 19.14 -0.13 -13.33
CA PHE A 229 18.37 -1.26 -12.80
C PHE A 229 17.13 -0.80 -12.02
N GLY A 230 17.23 0.31 -11.27
CA GLY A 230 16.06 0.95 -10.65
C GLY A 230 15.02 1.38 -11.68
N VAL A 231 15.46 2.01 -12.79
CA VAL A 231 14.57 2.41 -13.90
C VAL A 231 13.99 1.20 -14.63
N LEU A 232 14.77 0.13 -14.83
CA LEU A 232 14.25 -1.12 -15.40
C LEU A 232 13.14 -1.72 -14.51
N GLY A 233 13.35 -1.74 -13.19
CA GLY A 233 12.33 -2.14 -12.23
C GLY A 233 11.08 -1.27 -12.31
N LEU A 234 11.24 0.05 -12.44
CA LEU A 234 10.14 1.00 -12.60
C LEU A 234 9.32 0.76 -13.88
N VAL A 235 9.99 0.58 -15.02
CA VAL A 235 9.32 0.28 -16.30
C VAL A 235 8.54 -1.02 -16.19
N LEU A 236 9.16 -2.04 -15.58
CA LEU A 236 8.57 -3.35 -15.44
C LEU A 236 7.34 -3.30 -14.52
N VAL A 237 7.45 -2.68 -13.33
CA VAL A 237 6.32 -2.61 -12.38
C VAL A 237 5.15 -1.88 -13.01
N MET A 238 5.40 -0.78 -13.75
CA MET A 238 4.35 -0.03 -14.43
C MET A 238 3.67 -0.85 -15.54
N PHE A 239 4.45 -1.65 -16.28
CA PHE A 239 3.90 -2.52 -17.32
C PHE A 239 3.02 -3.62 -16.73
N VAL A 240 3.49 -4.27 -15.66
CA VAL A 240 2.71 -5.29 -14.94
C VAL A 240 1.45 -4.67 -14.33
N SER A 241 1.57 -3.55 -13.61
CA SER A 241 0.44 -2.80 -13.04
C SER A 241 -0.60 -2.42 -14.10
N LYS A 242 -0.17 -1.99 -15.30
CA LYS A 242 -1.07 -1.67 -16.41
C LYS A 242 -1.88 -2.87 -16.89
N ILE A 243 -1.30 -4.07 -16.86
CA ILE A 243 -1.98 -5.31 -17.26
C ILE A 243 -2.88 -5.81 -16.14
N VAL A 244 -2.40 -5.81 -14.89
CA VAL A 244 -3.05 -6.49 -13.77
C VAL A 244 -4.18 -5.66 -13.15
N TYR A 245 -3.98 -4.35 -12.93
CA TYR A 245 -4.97 -3.55 -12.21
C TYR A 245 -6.34 -3.40 -12.90
N PRO A 246 -6.48 -3.43 -14.23
CA PRO A 246 -7.79 -3.48 -14.88
C PRO A 246 -8.66 -4.69 -14.49
N PHE A 247 -8.07 -5.79 -14.00
CA PHE A 247 -8.81 -6.96 -13.53
C PHE A 247 -9.37 -6.82 -12.10
N VAL A 248 -9.00 -5.76 -11.39
CA VAL A 248 -9.51 -5.48 -10.04
C VAL A 248 -10.79 -4.64 -10.16
N PRO A 249 -11.89 -5.01 -9.48
CA PRO A 249 -13.17 -4.31 -9.56
C PRO A 249 -13.18 -3.01 -8.75
N TRP A 250 -12.32 -2.05 -9.11
CA TRP A 250 -12.18 -0.75 -8.41
C TRP A 250 -13.49 0.04 -8.32
N GLN A 251 -14.39 -0.18 -9.28
CA GLN A 251 -15.69 0.51 -9.38
C GLN A 251 -16.56 0.28 -8.14
N GLU A 252 -16.42 -0.87 -7.47
CA GLU A 252 -17.09 -1.18 -6.20
C GLU A 252 -16.68 -0.22 -5.07
N PHE A 253 -15.51 0.41 -5.17
CA PHE A 253 -15.07 1.46 -4.25
C PHE A 253 -15.37 2.88 -4.75
N GLY A 254 -16.08 3.04 -5.88
CA GLY A 254 -16.43 4.35 -6.43
C GLY A 254 -15.28 5.07 -7.15
N PHE A 255 -14.20 4.37 -7.52
CA PHE A 255 -13.11 4.93 -8.32
C PHE A 255 -12.60 3.93 -9.37
N SER A 256 -11.72 4.38 -10.27
CA SER A 256 -11.04 3.49 -11.21
C SER A 256 -9.56 3.83 -11.28
N ILE A 257 -8.71 2.80 -11.30
CA ILE A 257 -7.28 2.98 -11.53
C ILE A 257 -7.01 2.75 -13.01
N ASN A 258 -6.60 3.80 -13.71
CA ASN A 258 -6.11 3.71 -15.07
C ASN A 258 -4.67 4.22 -15.15
N ILE A 259 -3.73 3.31 -15.43
CA ILE A 259 -2.33 3.64 -15.71
C ILE A 259 -2.25 4.22 -17.12
N SER A 260 -2.59 5.50 -17.23
CA SER A 260 -2.58 6.24 -18.49
C SER A 260 -1.16 6.41 -19.04
N MET A 261 -1.02 6.59 -20.36
CA MET A 261 0.29 6.85 -20.98
C MET A 261 0.95 8.12 -20.42
N LYS A 262 0.15 9.16 -20.11
CA LYS A 262 0.62 10.39 -19.46
C LYS A 262 1.23 10.09 -18.09
N PHE A 263 0.52 9.33 -17.25
CA PHE A 263 1.04 8.90 -15.95
C PHE A 263 2.34 8.12 -16.14
N MET A 264 2.42 7.19 -17.09
CA MET A 264 3.63 6.43 -17.33
C MET A 264 4.84 7.30 -17.69
N ILE A 265 4.67 8.26 -18.60
CA ILE A 265 5.77 9.13 -19.03
C ILE A 265 6.24 10.02 -17.88
N VAL A 266 5.31 10.62 -17.12
CA VAL A 266 5.67 11.47 -15.98
C VAL A 266 6.36 10.64 -14.90
N THR A 267 5.81 9.48 -14.54
CA THR A 267 6.42 8.56 -13.59
C THR A 267 7.81 8.12 -14.03
N LEU A 268 8.04 7.88 -15.32
CA LEU A 268 9.37 7.52 -15.82
C LEU A 268 10.38 8.66 -15.67
N LEU A 269 9.99 9.90 -16.00
CA LEU A 269 10.86 11.08 -15.86
C LEU A 269 11.20 11.34 -14.39
N VAL A 270 10.17 11.37 -13.55
CA VAL A 270 10.28 11.62 -12.11
C VAL A 270 11.05 10.49 -11.42
N GLY A 271 10.66 9.25 -11.71
CA GLY A 271 11.30 8.05 -11.18
C GLY A 271 12.75 7.88 -11.62
N SER A 272 13.16 8.40 -12.78
CA SER A 272 14.57 8.43 -13.19
C SER A 272 15.42 9.32 -12.27
N THR A 273 14.89 10.47 -11.83
CA THR A 273 15.60 11.33 -10.86
C THR A 273 15.71 10.65 -9.49
N VAL A 274 14.65 9.96 -9.08
CA VAL A 274 14.63 9.18 -7.84
C VAL A 274 15.54 7.96 -7.95
N ALA A 275 15.70 7.35 -9.12
CA ALA A 275 16.62 6.23 -9.33
C ALA A 275 18.09 6.63 -9.13
N ILE A 276 18.48 7.83 -9.60
CA ILE A 276 19.82 8.37 -9.35
C ILE A 276 20.02 8.62 -7.85
N PHE A 277 19.02 9.14 -7.17
CA PHE A 277 19.06 9.36 -5.72
C PHE A 277 19.16 8.05 -4.94
N ALA A 278 18.27 7.10 -5.22
CA ALA A 278 18.26 5.77 -4.61
C ALA A 278 19.61 5.09 -4.81
N ALA A 279 20.14 5.07 -6.04
CA ALA A 279 21.45 4.50 -6.34
C ALA A 279 22.58 5.19 -5.57
N SER A 280 22.57 6.53 -5.49
CA SER A 280 23.60 7.30 -4.78
C SER A 280 23.56 7.03 -3.28
N MET A 281 22.37 6.99 -2.69
CA MET A 281 22.15 6.72 -1.27
C MET A 281 22.52 5.28 -0.91
N GLN A 282 22.10 4.31 -1.73
CA GLN A 282 22.40 2.89 -1.51
C GLN A 282 23.89 2.62 -1.63
N LEU A 283 24.56 3.13 -2.65
CA LEU A 283 26.01 2.97 -2.78
C LEU A 283 26.75 3.66 -1.63
N PHE A 284 26.34 4.87 -1.24
CA PHE A 284 26.96 5.59 -0.12
C PHE A 284 26.91 4.78 1.18
N VAL A 285 25.73 4.28 1.54
CA VAL A 285 25.54 3.46 2.74
C VAL A 285 26.26 2.11 2.63
N SER A 286 26.22 1.47 1.46
CA SER A 286 26.84 0.17 1.25
C SER A 286 28.37 0.22 1.29
N PHE A 287 28.99 1.31 0.82
CA PHE A 287 30.43 1.53 1.00
C PHE A 287 30.83 1.72 2.47
N MET A 288 29.92 2.19 3.34
CA MET A 288 30.18 2.34 4.77
C MET A 288 30.06 1.03 5.57
N ALA A 289 29.36 0.02 5.05
CA ALA A 289 29.32 -1.30 5.66
C ALA A 289 30.72 -1.93 5.69
N LYS A 290 30.96 -2.97 6.48
CA LYS A 290 32.21 -3.77 6.41
C LYS A 290 32.02 -5.06 5.61
N SER A 291 30.82 -5.63 5.65
CA SER A 291 30.47 -6.88 4.97
C SER A 291 29.25 -6.77 4.04
N PHE A 292 29.08 -7.75 3.15
CA PHE A 292 27.91 -7.91 2.28
C PHE A 292 26.62 -8.02 3.10
N LYS A 293 26.66 -8.75 4.23
CA LYS A 293 25.50 -8.92 5.13
C LYS A 293 25.14 -7.62 5.85
N GLU A 294 26.14 -6.85 6.29
CA GLU A 294 25.91 -5.52 6.88
C GLU A 294 25.31 -4.56 5.87
N ALA A 295 25.85 -4.51 4.65
CA ALA A 295 25.30 -3.69 3.57
C ALA A 295 23.83 -4.04 3.30
N GLN A 296 23.50 -5.33 3.18
CA GLN A 296 22.13 -5.78 3.00
C GLN A 296 21.20 -5.30 4.12
N THR A 297 21.65 -5.40 5.37
CA THR A 297 20.88 -4.96 6.55
C THR A 297 20.68 -3.45 6.53
N TYR A 298 21.72 -2.66 6.26
CA TYR A 298 21.64 -1.21 6.21
C TYR A 298 20.76 -0.70 5.08
N LEU A 299 20.83 -1.33 3.90
CA LEU A 299 19.97 -0.95 2.77
C LEU A 299 18.49 -1.28 3.02
N THR A 300 18.19 -2.28 3.84
CA THR A 300 16.82 -2.54 4.29
C THR A 300 16.30 -1.34 5.10
N PHE A 301 17.12 -0.76 5.98
CA PHE A 301 16.77 0.48 6.69
C PHE A 301 16.63 1.69 5.76
N VAL A 302 17.43 1.78 4.70
CA VAL A 302 17.29 2.83 3.68
C VAL A 302 15.91 2.79 3.00
N ILE A 303 15.35 1.60 2.77
CA ILE A 303 14.01 1.44 2.17
C ILE A 303 12.89 1.96 3.09
N PHE A 304 13.09 1.98 4.41
CA PHE A 304 12.10 2.55 5.33
C PHE A 304 11.95 4.07 5.17
N VAL A 305 12.96 4.78 4.67
CA VAL A 305 12.88 6.24 4.47
C VAL A 305 11.77 6.63 3.48
N PRO A 306 11.76 6.16 2.22
CA PRO A 306 10.66 6.49 1.29
C PRO A 306 9.30 5.96 1.78
N MET A 307 9.29 4.83 2.51
CA MET A 307 8.06 4.27 3.08
C MET A 307 7.49 5.18 4.18
N ALA A 308 8.31 5.62 5.13
CA ALA A 308 7.91 6.54 6.20
C ALA A 308 7.42 7.88 5.64
N MET A 309 8.12 8.42 4.65
CA MET A 309 7.72 9.65 3.96
C MET A 309 6.35 9.48 3.29
N SER A 310 6.09 8.33 2.65
CA SER A 310 4.77 8.04 2.06
C SER A 310 3.66 7.94 3.09
N TYR A 311 3.91 7.30 4.23
CA TYR A 311 2.90 7.21 5.29
C TYR A 311 2.62 8.57 5.92
N ALA A 312 3.64 9.38 6.15
CA ALA A 312 3.46 10.75 6.65
C ALA A 312 2.52 11.55 5.73
N VAL A 313 2.74 11.46 4.41
CA VAL A 313 1.89 12.10 3.41
C VAL A 313 0.46 11.51 3.39
N THR A 314 0.30 10.19 3.41
CA THR A 314 -1.02 9.54 3.36
C THR A 314 -1.87 9.81 4.60
N LEU A 315 -1.23 10.01 5.75
CA LEU A 315 -1.87 10.27 7.05
C LEU A 315 -2.03 11.79 7.34
N ASP A 316 -1.82 12.65 6.34
CA ASP A 316 -1.85 14.11 6.46
C ASP A 316 -0.91 14.68 7.55
N PHE A 317 0.16 13.97 7.90
CA PHE A 317 1.21 14.49 8.77
C PHE A 317 2.16 15.39 7.99
N ALA A 318 2.20 16.68 8.34
CA ALA A 318 3.17 17.67 7.85
C ALA A 318 3.23 17.81 6.31
N VAL A 319 2.05 17.82 5.65
CA VAL A 319 1.90 17.78 4.19
C VAL A 319 2.58 18.96 3.50
N ASP A 320 2.50 20.17 4.04
CA ASP A 320 3.00 21.36 3.34
C ASP A 320 4.52 21.42 3.21
N GLU A 321 5.25 20.91 4.20
CA GLU A 321 6.72 20.89 4.20
C GLU A 321 7.25 19.66 3.45
N LEU A 322 6.64 18.49 3.66
CA LEU A 322 7.01 17.24 2.98
C LEU A 322 6.77 17.28 1.47
N ARG A 323 5.85 18.13 1.01
CA ARG A 323 5.58 18.37 -0.42
C ARG A 323 6.79 18.85 -1.21
N TRP A 324 7.74 19.53 -0.56
CA TRP A 324 8.96 20.03 -1.19
C TRP A 324 10.16 19.11 -0.96
N ALA A 325 10.02 18.14 -0.05
CA ALA A 325 11.08 17.24 0.29
C ALA A 325 11.36 16.23 -0.84
N PRO A 326 12.63 15.78 -0.98
CA PRO A 326 13.03 14.75 -1.93
C PRO A 326 12.23 13.47 -1.73
N VAL A 327 11.91 12.80 -2.83
CA VAL A 327 11.12 11.55 -2.90
C VAL A 327 9.64 11.74 -2.54
N SER A 328 9.32 12.44 -1.45
CA SER A 328 7.93 12.70 -1.04
C SER A 328 7.20 13.66 -1.97
N GLY A 329 7.85 14.74 -2.43
CA GLY A 329 7.27 15.67 -3.38
C GLY A 329 6.93 15.00 -4.72
N GLN A 330 7.83 14.15 -5.22
CA GLN A 330 7.60 13.31 -6.38
C GLN A 330 6.44 12.34 -6.16
N LEU A 331 6.42 11.64 -5.02
CA LEU A 331 5.37 10.69 -4.67
C LEU A 331 4.00 11.37 -4.64
N GLN A 332 3.89 12.51 -3.97
CA GLN A 332 2.65 13.27 -3.88
C GLN A 332 2.16 13.72 -5.26
N ALA A 333 3.06 14.25 -6.10
CA ALA A 333 2.69 14.65 -7.45
C ALA A 333 2.17 13.47 -8.29
N LEU A 334 2.78 12.28 -8.14
CA LEU A 334 2.29 11.08 -8.81
C LEU A 334 0.93 10.62 -8.27
N ILE A 335 0.67 10.74 -6.96
CA ILE A 335 -0.64 10.48 -6.37
C ILE A 335 -1.68 11.45 -6.93
N ASP A 336 -1.37 12.74 -7.02
CA ASP A 336 -2.27 13.76 -7.56
C ASP A 336 -2.59 13.49 -9.05
N ILE A 337 -1.58 13.12 -9.85
CA ILE A 337 -1.77 12.73 -11.26
C ILE A 337 -2.63 11.46 -11.38
N ALA A 338 -2.38 10.46 -10.52
CA ALA A 338 -3.16 9.22 -10.52
C ALA A 338 -4.62 9.46 -10.13
N LYS A 339 -4.88 10.47 -9.30
CA LYS A 339 -6.22 10.98 -8.97
C LYS A 339 -6.85 11.85 -10.06
N GLY A 340 -6.11 12.19 -11.13
CA GLY A 340 -6.57 13.08 -12.19
C GLY A 340 -6.63 14.55 -11.77
N LYS A 341 -5.96 14.94 -10.68
CA LYS A 341 -5.87 16.32 -10.21
C LYS A 341 -4.78 17.09 -10.96
N ASP A 342 -4.96 18.40 -11.03
CA ASP A 342 -3.88 19.29 -11.40
C ASP A 342 -2.79 19.25 -10.33
N PHE A 343 -1.55 19.10 -10.77
CA PHE A 343 -0.39 19.12 -9.90
C PHE A 343 0.43 20.37 -10.18
N LEU A 344 1.04 20.91 -9.12
CA LEU A 344 1.96 22.05 -9.24
C LEU A 344 3.25 21.57 -9.92
N VAL A 345 3.37 21.79 -11.23
CA VAL A 345 4.58 21.49 -12.01
C VAL A 345 5.81 22.12 -11.36
N PHE A 346 5.67 23.31 -10.80
CA PHE A 346 6.72 23.99 -10.06
C PHE A 346 7.22 23.17 -8.85
N GLN A 347 6.30 22.65 -8.02
CA GLN A 347 6.63 21.79 -6.87
C GLN A 347 7.37 20.53 -7.33
N LEU A 348 6.89 19.90 -8.41
CA LEU A 348 7.54 18.71 -8.98
C LEU A 348 8.96 19.00 -9.44
N VAL A 349 9.17 20.08 -10.20
CA VAL A 349 10.50 20.48 -10.69
C VAL A 349 11.44 20.78 -9.52
N VAL A 350 10.99 21.50 -8.50
CA VAL A 350 11.79 21.78 -7.30
C VAL A 350 12.16 20.48 -6.59
N SER A 351 11.22 19.56 -6.37
CA SER A 351 11.50 18.27 -5.73
C SER A 351 12.50 17.42 -6.52
N CYS A 352 12.41 17.40 -7.85
CA CYS A 352 13.36 16.71 -8.72
C CYS A 352 14.76 17.35 -8.64
N LEU A 353 14.85 18.68 -8.63
CA LEU A 353 16.12 19.39 -8.52
C LEU A 353 16.78 19.18 -7.16
N THR A 354 16.02 19.27 -6.06
CA THR A 354 16.56 19.02 -4.70
C THR A 354 17.03 17.57 -4.56
N THR A 355 16.29 16.62 -5.14
CA THR A 355 16.65 15.19 -5.19
C THR A 355 17.95 14.96 -5.96
N LEU A 356 18.12 15.60 -7.12
CA LEU A 356 19.37 15.54 -7.88
C LEU A 356 20.52 16.21 -7.14
N LEU A 357 20.30 17.36 -6.51
CA LEU A 357 21.33 18.06 -5.72
C LEU A 357 21.84 17.18 -4.57
N LEU A 358 20.94 16.53 -3.84
CA LEU A 358 21.33 15.57 -2.80
C LEU A 358 22.05 14.36 -3.37
N SER A 359 21.62 13.86 -4.54
CA SER A 359 22.32 12.78 -5.23
C SER A 359 23.77 13.16 -5.56
N PHE A 360 23.98 14.36 -6.10
CA PHE A 360 25.32 14.88 -6.38
C PHE A 360 26.14 15.07 -5.10
N ALA A 361 25.54 15.57 -4.02
CA ALA A 361 26.22 15.67 -2.72
C ALA A 361 26.68 14.30 -2.20
N LEU A 362 25.84 13.26 -2.31
CA LEU A 362 26.19 11.89 -1.95
C LEU A 362 27.28 11.31 -2.86
N LEU A 363 27.26 11.62 -4.16
CA LEU A 363 28.32 11.25 -5.10
C LEU A 363 29.68 11.85 -4.72
N PHE A 364 29.72 13.14 -4.36
CA PHE A 364 30.93 13.79 -3.86
C PHE A 364 31.38 13.20 -2.52
N GLY A 365 30.43 12.86 -1.64
CA GLY A 365 30.69 12.12 -0.41
C GLY A 365 31.38 10.78 -0.68
N MET A 366 30.82 9.96 -1.57
CA MET A 366 31.42 8.68 -1.99
C MET A 366 32.82 8.85 -2.58
N GLU A 367 33.05 9.88 -3.39
CA GLU A 367 34.38 10.16 -3.94
C GLU A 367 35.43 10.39 -2.83
N LYS A 368 35.04 11.11 -1.77
CA LYS A 368 35.93 11.32 -0.60
C LYS A 368 36.10 10.03 0.21
N LEU A 369 35.03 9.25 0.40
CA LEU A 369 35.08 7.99 1.16
C LEU A 369 36.03 6.98 0.49
N LEU A 370 35.98 6.83 -0.83
CA LEU A 370 36.81 5.87 -1.56
C LEU A 370 38.29 6.29 -1.70
N LYS A 371 38.64 7.53 -1.33
CA LYS A 371 40.05 7.95 -1.18
C LYS A 371 40.65 7.53 0.16
N SER A 372 39.82 7.13 1.13
CA SER A 372 40.27 6.69 2.45
C SER A 372 40.56 5.19 2.44
N GLU A 373 41.78 4.81 2.82
CA GLU A 373 42.20 3.40 2.93
C GLU A 373 41.33 2.62 3.92
N LYS A 374 40.86 3.25 5.00
CA LYS A 374 39.99 2.59 5.99
C LYS A 374 38.71 2.03 5.37
N ILE A 375 38.14 2.74 4.40
CA ILE A 375 36.87 2.37 3.77
C ILE A 375 37.11 1.33 2.68
N VAL A 376 38.20 1.47 1.92
CA VAL A 376 38.59 0.51 0.88
C VAL A 376 38.95 -0.85 1.47
N PHE A 377 39.61 -0.89 2.63
CA PHE A 377 40.02 -2.15 3.29
C PHE A 377 39.09 -2.60 4.43
N GLY A 378 38.08 -1.81 4.80
CA GLY A 378 37.12 -2.16 5.85
C GLY A 378 37.70 -2.18 7.27
N LEU A 379 38.80 -1.45 7.52
CA LEU A 379 39.51 -1.38 8.80
C LEU A 379 38.67 -0.71 9.89
#